data_AF-A0A2V9YTA2-F1
#
_entry.id   AF-A0A2V9YTA2-F1
#
_cell.length_a   1.000
_cell.length_b   1.000
_cell.length_c   1.000
_cell.angle_alpha   90.00
_cell.angle_beta   90.00
_cell.angle_gamma   90.00
#
_symmetry.space_group_name_H-M   'P 1'
#
loop_
_entity.id
_entity.type
_entity.pdbx_description
1 polymer ?
#
loop_
_entity_poly.entity_id
_entity_poly.type
_entity_poly.pdbx_seq_one_letter_code
_entity_poly.pdbx_strand_id
1 'polypeptide(L)' 'MGVEIQTRERCLLIDAMQTTAPLKALLGEPRWPPVAIAPWDGKSNVDALVTHRHPDHYDADTLKRSLGPAGRVF' A
#
# COMPACT_ATOMS: atom_id res chain seq x y z
N MET A 1 0.93 -1.44 -7.44
CA MET A 1 0.29 -0.16 -7.86
C MET A 1 -0.33 0.48 -6.63
N GLY A 2 -0.83 1.70 -6.72
CA GLY A 2 -1.45 2.39 -5.60
C GLY A 2 -1.14 3.88 -5.60
N VAL A 3 -1.75 4.60 -4.66
CA VAL A 3 -1.53 6.03 -4.44
C VAL A 3 -1.17 6.26 -2.99
N GLU A 4 -0.11 7.03 -2.75
CA GLU A 4 0.21 7.56 -1.44
C GLU A 4 -0.25 9.02 -1.37
N ILE A 5 -1.04 9.35 -0.35
CA ILE A 5 -1.48 10.73 -0.07
C ILE A 5 -0.93 11.13 1.29
N GLN A 6 0.06 12.02 1.28
CA GLN A 6 0.67 12.56 2.48
C GLN A 6 0.02 13.88 2.87
N THR A 7 -0.41 13.98 4.13
CA THR A 7 -0.78 15.24 4.80
C THR A 7 0.23 15.57 5.90
N ARG A 8 0.09 16.70 6.59
CA ARG A 8 1.01 17.07 7.68
C ARG A 8 1.07 16.05 8.82
N GLU A 9 -0.03 15.34 9.08
CA GLU A 9 -0.18 14.52 10.29
C GLU A 9 -0.52 13.05 9.98
N ARG A 10 -0.95 12.77 8.74
CA ARG A 10 -1.40 11.44 8.32
C ARG A 10 -0.94 11.10 6.92
N CYS A 11 -0.78 9.81 6.68
CA CYS A 11 -0.58 9.23 5.35
C CYS A 11 -1.78 8.32 5.05
N LEU A 12 -2.30 8.39 3.82
CA LEU A 12 -3.28 7.45 3.30
C LEU A 12 -2.68 6.66 2.13
N LEU A 13 -2.71 5.34 2.25
CA LEU A 13 -2.31 4.40 1.22
C LEU A 13 -3.56 3.86 0.50
N ILE A 14 -3.72 4.14 -0.78
CA ILE A 14 -4.83 3.64 -1.58
C ILE A 14 -4.33 2.49 -2.45
N ASP A 15 -4.98 1.34 -2.36
CA ASP A 15 -4.67 0.12 -3.09
C ASP A 15 -3.18 -0.27 -3.02
N ALA A 16 -2.59 -0.14 -1.82
CA ALA A 16 -1.16 -0.30 -1.61
C ALA A 16 -0.69 -1.73 -1.92
N MET A 17 0.09 -1.84 -3.00
CA MET A 17 0.64 -3.09 -3.48
C MET A 17 2.08 -2.91 -3.94
N GLN A 18 3.00 -3.54 -3.22
CA GLN A 18 4.43 -3.52 -3.50
C GLN A 18 4.94 -4.83 -4.10
N THR A 19 4.38 -5.97 -3.67
CA THR A 19 4.77 -7.28 -4.20
C THR A 19 3.84 -7.70 -5.33
N THR A 20 4.27 -7.54 -6.58
CA THR A 20 3.53 -8.00 -7.76
C THR A 20 3.98 -9.36 -8.29
N ALA A 21 5.06 -9.94 -7.75
CA ALA A 21 5.66 -11.17 -8.28
C ALA A 21 4.66 -12.34 -8.45
N PRO A 22 3.76 -12.63 -7.49
CA PRO A 22 2.75 -13.69 -7.66
C PRO A 22 1.74 -13.40 -8.78
N LEU A 23 1.55 -12.12 -9.12
CA LEU A 23 0.53 -11.64 -10.07
C LEU A 23 1.13 -11.20 -11.41
N LYS A 24 2.46 -11.29 -11.56
CA LYS A 24 3.19 -10.83 -12.75
C LYS A 24 2.70 -11.50 -14.04
N ALA A 25 2.37 -12.80 -13.98
CA ALA A 25 1.83 -13.54 -15.12
C ALA A 25 0.46 -13.03 -15.59
N LEU A 26 -0.31 -12.39 -14.70
CA LEU A 26 -1.66 -11.88 -14.96
C LEU A 26 -1.66 -10.38 -15.30
N LEU A 27 -0.82 -9.61 -14.60
CA LEU A 27 -0.76 -8.15 -14.72
C LEU A 27 0.24 -7.65 -15.77
N GLY A 28 1.19 -8.52 -16.18
CA GLY A 28 2.29 -8.15 -17.04
C GLY A 28 3.32 -7.27 -16.32
N GLU A 29 4.17 -6.59 -17.10
CA GLU A 29 5.12 -5.62 -16.57
C GLU A 29 4.40 -4.31 -16.21
N PRO A 30 4.68 -3.71 -15.05
CA PRO A 30 4.08 -2.45 -14.68
C PRO A 30 4.53 -1.33 -15.64
N ARG A 31 3.59 -0.48 -16.05
CA ARG A 31 3.87 0.66 -16.94
C ARG A 31 4.82 1.69 -16.30
N TRP A 32 4.82 1.77 -14.98
CA TRP A 32 5.66 2.66 -14.18
C TRP A 32 6.53 1.85 -13.24
N PRO A 33 7.75 2.33 -12.92
CA PRO A 33 8.55 1.70 -11.88
C PRO A 33 7.78 1.64 -10.57
N PRO A 34 7.78 0.51 -9.85
CA PRO A 34 7.16 0.44 -8.53
C PRO A 34 7.89 1.40 -7.58
N VAL A 35 7.13 2.24 -6.89
CA VAL A 35 7.62 3.05 -5.78
C VAL A 35 7.55 2.20 -4.52
N ALA A 36 8.65 2.13 -3.78
CA ALA A 36 8.68 1.40 -2.52
C ALA A 36 7.84 2.14 -1.48
N ILE A 37 6.91 1.43 -0.84
CA ILE A 37 6.16 1.97 0.30
C ILE A 37 7.08 1.81 1.53
N ALA A 38 7.31 2.91 2.23
CA ALA A 38 8.16 2.88 3.41
C ALA A 38 7.50 2.07 4.54
N PRO A 39 8.29 1.33 5.34
CA PRO A 39 7.81 0.83 6.62
C PRO A 39 7.38 1.97 7.54
N TRP A 40 6.51 1.68 8.50
CA TRP A 40 6.10 2.66 9.49
C TRP A 40 7.31 3.21 10.27
N ASP A 41 7.40 4.54 10.37
CA ASP A 41 8.54 5.27 10.96
C ASP A 41 8.41 5.51 12.47
N GLY A 42 7.32 5.02 13.09
CA GLY A 42 7.04 5.23 14.51
C GLY A 42 6.35 6.56 14.83
N LYS A 43 6.19 7.47 13.86
CA LYS A 43 5.71 8.85 14.08
C LYS A 43 4.45 9.19 13.29
N SER A 44 4.28 8.58 12.13
CA SER A 44 3.22 8.92 11.18
C SER A 44 1.96 8.07 11.42
N ASN A 45 0.77 8.69 11.37
CA ASN A 45 -0.48 7.93 11.36
C ASN A 45 -0.78 7.49 9.92
N VAL A 46 -0.55 6.22 9.61
CA VAL A 46 -0.78 5.65 8.28
C VAL A 46 -2.09 4.88 8.29
N ASP A 47 -3.02 5.22 7.41
CA ASP A 47 -4.22 4.44 7.12
C ASP A 47 -4.15 3.88 5.69
N ALA A 48 -4.99 2.88 5.40
CA ALA A 48 -5.15 2.31 4.09
C ALA A 48 -6.61 2.31 3.64
N LEU A 49 -6.82 2.53 2.34
CA LEU A 49 -8.10 2.35 1.65
C LEU A 49 -7.91 1.26 0.59
N VAL A 50 -8.67 0.18 0.69
CA VAL A 50 -8.70 -0.89 -0.31
C VAL A 50 -10.02 -0.78 -1.06
N THR A 51 -9.96 -0.37 -2.33
CA THR A 51 -11.17 -0.06 -3.10
C THR A 51 -12.07 -1.26 -3.29
N HIS A 52 -11.50 -2.46 -3.42
CA HIS A 52 -12.21 -3.73 -3.38
C HIS A 52 -11.28 -4.92 -3.11
N ARG A 53 -11.86 -6.08 -2.80
CA ARG A 53 -11.12 -7.29 -2.38
C ARG A 53 -10.64 -8.14 -3.54
N HIS A 54 -9.80 -7.56 -4.41
CA HIS A 54 -9.08 -8.33 -5.42
C HIS A 54 -7.56 -8.26 -5.15
N PRO A 55 -6.79 -9.34 -5.39
CA PRO A 55 -5.40 -9.43 -4.94
C PRO A 55 -4.42 -8.41 -5.54
N ASP A 56 -4.79 -7.72 -6.61
CA ASP A 56 -4.01 -6.61 -7.20
C ASP A 56 -4.29 -5.23 -6.57
N HIS A 57 -5.26 -5.15 -5.65
CA HIS A 57 -5.58 -3.93 -4.89
C HIS A 57 -4.98 -3.91 -3.49
N TYR A 58 -4.40 -5.00 -3.00
CA TYR A 58 -3.75 -4.98 -1.69
C TYR A 58 -2.66 -6.03 -1.56
N ASP A 59 -1.59 -5.66 -0.86
CA ASP A 59 -0.59 -6.60 -0.35
C ASP A 59 -0.66 -6.59 1.19
N ALA A 60 -1.20 -7.67 1.76
CA ALA A 60 -1.43 -7.77 3.20
C ALA A 60 -0.15 -7.59 4.04
N ASP A 61 1.00 -8.05 3.55
CA ASP A 61 2.27 -7.93 4.29
C ASP A 61 2.82 -6.51 4.19
N THR A 62 2.62 -5.84 3.06
CA THR A 62 2.92 -4.43 2.90
C THR A 62 2.05 -3.58 3.83
N LEU A 63 0.74 -3.82 3.87
CA LEU A 63 -0.16 -3.12 4.79
C LEU A 63 0.27 -3.33 6.26
N LYS A 64 0.57 -4.55 6.69
CA LYS A 64 1.02 -4.82 8.06
C LYS A 64 2.30 -4.09 8.46
N ARG A 65 3.24 -3.90 7.52
CA ARG A 65 4.54 -3.23 7.80
C ARG A 65 4.44 -1.71 7.76
N SER A 66 3.55 -1.19 6.91
CA SER A 66 3.41 0.26 6.69
C SER A 66 2.38 0.89 7.62
N LEU A 67 1.38 0.13 8.08
CA LEU A 67 0.43 0.59 9.08
C LEU A 67 1.10 0.57 10.46
N GLY A 68 1.04 1.71 11.15
CA GLY A 68 1.36 1.78 12.58
C GLY A 68 0.26 1.12 13.44
N PRO A 69 0.45 1.02 14.76
CA PRO A 69 -0.50 0.39 15.69
C PRO A 69 -1.87 1.09 15.73
N ALA A 70 -1.95 2.36 15.35
CA ALA A 70 -3.20 3.12 15.24
C ALA A 70 -3.79 3.17 13.82
N GLY A 71 -3.12 2.54 12.85
CA GLY A 71 -3.52 2.55 11.45
C GLY A 71 -4.78 1.74 11.20
N ARG A 72 -5.63 2.23 10.29
CA ARG A 72 -6.90 1.59 9.93
C ARG A 72 -6.90 1.16 8.48
N VAL A 73 -7.69 0.14 8.16
CA VAL A 73 -7.98 -0.28 6.78
C VAL A 73 -9.46 -0.03 6.54
N PHE A 74 -9.78 0.69 5.47
CA PHE A 74 -11.12 1.00 5.00
C PHE A 74 -11.44 0.23 3.73
#